data_AF-K2CZR7-F1
#
_entry.id   AF-K2CZR7-F1
#
_cell.length_a   1.000
_cell.length_b   1.000
_cell.length_c   1.000
_cell.angle_alpha   90.00
_cell.angle_beta   90.00
_cell.angle_gamma   90.00
#
_symmetry.space_group_name_H-M   'P 1'
#
loop_
_entity.id
_entity.type
_entity.pdbx_description
1 polymer ?
#
loop_
_entity_poly.entity_id
_entity_poly.type
_entity_poly.pdbx_seq_one_letter_code
_entity_poly.pdbx_strand_id
1 'polypeptide(L)'
;MYTGGGTATNLGINAITGLMTGSGNFTRTLNSMINIATDGVQNSTSIAITAAVNAENAGIDALTAEAIGSFNASLLRDLVFSPVNGPCAGCGTLWAVNSAPPNRMTSNPWVLPVNSFDDFPTAINAKVQASVGNVPKPGILTLRALSLVGLGFARRNRPA
;
A
#
# COMPACT_ATOMS: atom_id res chain seq x y z
N MET A 1 0.29 -1.59 26.84
CA MET A 1 -1.03 -2.22 26.62
C MET A 1 -1.82 -1.27 25.73
N TYR A 2 -2.25 -1.71 24.54
CA TYR A 2 -3.13 -0.90 23.70
C TYR A 2 -4.54 -0.93 24.29
N THR A 3 -5.14 0.23 24.52
CA THR A 3 -6.53 0.31 24.96
C THR A 3 -7.39 0.43 23.71
N GLY A 4 -8.25 -0.56 23.46
CA GLY A 4 -9.17 -0.54 22.34
C GLY A 4 -10.12 0.68 22.41
N GLY A 5 -10.50 1.18 21.25
CA GLY A 5 -11.49 2.24 21.08
C GLY A 5 -12.25 2.02 19.77
N GLY A 6 -13.08 2.98 19.38
CA GLY A 6 -13.72 2.95 18.06
C GLY A 6 -12.71 3.16 16.92
N THR A 7 -13.08 2.73 15.72
CA THR A 7 -12.25 2.86 14.51
C THR A 7 -12.77 4.02 13.67
N ALA A 8 -12.23 5.22 13.92
CA ALA A 8 -12.61 6.44 13.19
C ALA A 8 -11.83 6.59 11.87
N THR A 9 -12.04 5.68 10.92
CA THR A 9 -11.32 5.65 9.62
C THR A 9 -11.40 6.97 8.86
N ASN A 10 -12.54 7.66 8.95
CA ASN A 10 -12.72 8.98 8.35
C ASN A 10 -11.73 10.02 8.89
N LEU A 11 -11.47 10.02 10.21
CA LEU A 11 -10.51 10.94 10.82
C LEU A 11 -9.09 10.62 10.37
N GLY A 12 -8.74 9.34 10.27
CA GLY A 12 -7.44 8.90 9.75
C GLY A 12 -7.19 9.33 8.30
N ILE A 13 -8.19 9.11 7.42
CA ILE A 13 -8.11 9.53 6.02
C ILE A 13 -7.97 11.05 5.94
N ASN A 14 -8.85 11.81 6.59
CA ASN A 14 -8.81 13.28 6.55
C ASN A 14 -7.49 13.83 7.10
N ALA A 15 -6.96 13.25 8.18
CA ALA A 15 -5.68 13.67 8.75
C ALA A 15 -4.51 13.43 7.80
N ILE A 16 -4.43 12.23 7.19
CA ILE A 16 -3.38 11.91 6.22
C ILE A 16 -3.51 12.77 4.95
N THR A 17 -4.74 12.98 4.44
CA THR A 17 -4.99 13.87 3.31
C THR A 17 -4.49 15.28 3.61
N GLY A 18 -4.84 15.84 4.78
CA GLY A 18 -4.39 17.17 5.18
C GLY A 18 -2.87 17.27 5.34
N LEU A 19 -2.23 16.28 5.96
CA LEU A 19 -0.77 16.23 6.11
C LEU A 19 -0.06 16.12 4.76
N MET A 20 -0.58 15.29 3.85
CA MET A 20 0.01 15.08 2.54
C MET A 20 -0.13 16.35 1.70
N THR A 21 -1.36 16.84 1.52
CA THR A 21 -1.66 18.01 0.68
C THR A 21 -1.09 19.31 1.22
N GLY A 22 -0.92 19.43 2.54
CA GLY A 22 -0.24 20.55 3.18
C GLY A 22 1.28 20.47 3.18
N SER A 23 1.88 19.36 2.73
CA SER A 23 3.34 19.22 2.70
C SER A 23 3.96 19.91 1.49
N GLY A 24 5.17 20.45 1.65
CA GLY A 24 5.95 21.00 0.52
C GLY A 24 6.43 19.96 -0.49
N ASN A 25 6.24 18.67 -0.22
CA ASN A 25 6.58 17.56 -1.12
C ASN A 25 5.39 17.11 -1.98
N PHE A 26 4.21 17.68 -1.75
CA PHE A 26 3.02 17.34 -2.51
C PHE A 26 2.83 18.31 -3.68
N THR A 27 2.63 17.73 -4.86
CA THR A 27 2.18 18.44 -6.05
C THR A 27 1.25 17.52 -6.81
N ARG A 28 0.29 18.08 -7.56
CA ARG A 28 -0.61 17.31 -8.43
C ARG A 28 0.09 16.66 -9.63
N THR A 29 1.38 16.90 -9.83
CA THR A 29 2.16 16.27 -10.90
C THR A 29 2.94 15.05 -10.40
N LEU A 30 2.88 14.75 -9.10
CA LEU A 30 3.47 13.57 -8.48
C LEU A 30 2.38 12.61 -8.06
N ASN A 31 2.64 11.31 -8.21
CA ASN A 31 1.72 10.28 -7.75
C ASN A 31 1.63 10.28 -6.22
N SER A 32 0.41 10.30 -5.71
CA SER A 32 0.09 10.35 -4.29
C SER A 32 -0.84 9.20 -3.92
N MET A 33 -0.53 8.52 -2.81
CA MET A 33 -1.30 7.34 -2.40
C MET A 33 -1.47 7.30 -0.90
N ILE A 34 -2.69 7.01 -0.47
CA ILE A 34 -3.00 6.67 0.92
C ILE A 34 -3.04 5.15 1.05
N ASN A 35 -2.31 4.63 2.03
CA ASN A 35 -2.43 3.26 2.47
C ASN A 35 -3.15 3.17 3.81
N ILE A 36 -4.12 2.25 3.91
CA ILE A 36 -4.73 1.85 5.17
C ILE A 36 -4.57 0.34 5.40
N ALA A 37 -4.29 -0.02 6.64
CA ALA A 37 -4.26 -1.40 7.10
C ALA A 37 -5.36 -1.55 8.16
N THR A 38 -6.37 -2.39 7.90
CA THR A 38 -7.59 -2.45 8.71
C THR A 38 -8.37 -3.74 8.47
N ASP A 39 -9.26 -4.08 9.40
CA ASP A 39 -10.29 -5.11 9.23
C ASP A 39 -11.57 -4.56 8.55
N GLY A 40 -11.68 -3.25 8.30
CA GLY A 40 -12.90 -2.65 7.76
C GLY A 40 -14.04 -2.56 8.76
N VAL A 41 -13.74 -2.45 10.06
CA VAL A 41 -14.73 -2.25 11.12
C VAL A 41 -14.68 -0.82 11.65
N GLN A 42 -15.05 0.14 10.80
CA GLN A 42 -15.18 1.57 11.15
C GLN A 42 -16.44 1.90 11.96
N ASN A 43 -16.38 2.99 12.73
CA ASN A 43 -17.51 3.53 13.47
C ASN A 43 -18.71 3.88 12.58
N SER A 44 -18.46 4.35 11.34
CA SER A 44 -19.52 4.56 10.35
C SER A 44 -18.98 4.46 8.93
N THR A 45 -19.65 3.64 8.12
CA THR A 45 -19.29 3.37 6.72
C THR A 45 -19.47 4.62 5.85
N SER A 46 -20.58 5.35 6.01
CA SER A 46 -20.89 6.51 5.17
C SER A 46 -19.88 7.65 5.34
N ILE A 47 -19.46 7.92 6.58
CA ILE A 47 -18.46 8.96 6.85
C ILE A 47 -17.06 8.53 6.38
N ALA A 48 -16.74 7.23 6.40
CA ALA A 48 -15.47 6.73 5.87
C ALA A 48 -15.40 6.87 4.35
N ILE A 49 -16.47 6.49 3.64
CA ILE A 49 -16.58 6.68 2.18
C ILE A 49 -16.53 8.17 1.83
N THR A 50 -17.22 9.02 2.59
CA THR A 50 -17.17 10.48 2.39
C THR A 50 -15.74 11.02 2.55
N ALA A 51 -14.97 10.52 3.52
CA ALA A 51 -13.57 10.91 3.67
C ALA A 51 -12.70 10.45 2.50
N ALA A 52 -12.95 9.26 1.94
CA ALA A 52 -12.26 8.80 0.73
C ALA A 52 -12.57 9.69 -0.48
N VAL A 53 -13.84 10.07 -0.68
CA VAL A 53 -14.25 11.02 -1.73
C VAL A 53 -13.58 12.38 -1.52
N ASN A 54 -13.50 12.87 -0.28
CA ASN A 54 -12.79 14.11 0.02
C ASN A 54 -11.29 14.02 -0.25
N ALA A 55 -10.67 12.87 0.01
CA ALA A 55 -9.26 12.63 -0.31
C ALA A 55 -9.00 12.69 -1.82
N GLU A 56 -9.84 12.01 -2.62
CA GLU A 56 -9.80 12.09 -4.08
C GLU A 56 -9.97 13.54 -4.57
N ASN A 57 -10.98 14.25 -4.07
CA ASN A 57 -11.23 15.66 -4.43
C ASN A 57 -10.09 16.61 -4.02
N ALA A 58 -9.36 16.29 -2.96
CA ALA A 58 -8.16 17.03 -2.55
C ALA A 58 -6.99 16.81 -3.53
N GLY A 59 -7.09 15.84 -4.44
CA GLY A 59 -6.09 15.48 -5.44
C GLY A 59 -5.16 14.35 -5.01
N ILE A 60 -5.61 13.50 -4.08
CA ILE A 60 -4.94 12.22 -3.81
C ILE A 60 -5.29 11.28 -4.97
N ASP A 61 -4.31 10.58 -5.53
CA ASP A 61 -4.53 9.76 -6.73
C ASP A 61 -5.10 8.37 -6.41
N ALA A 62 -4.72 7.78 -5.29
CA ALA A 62 -5.25 6.46 -4.90
C ALA A 62 -5.39 6.27 -3.38
N LEU A 63 -6.38 5.48 -2.98
CA LEU A 63 -6.51 4.93 -1.64
C LEU A 63 -6.60 3.42 -1.70
N THR A 64 -5.84 2.79 -0.82
CA THR A 64 -5.44 1.40 -0.93
C THR A 64 -5.58 0.73 0.43
N ALA A 65 -6.13 -0.49 0.47
CA ALA A 65 -6.37 -1.18 1.74
C ALA A 65 -5.72 -2.56 1.80
N GLU A 66 -5.08 -2.84 2.94
CA GLU A 66 -4.79 -4.20 3.42
C GLU A 66 -5.89 -4.64 4.38
N ALA A 67 -6.62 -5.68 4.00
CA ALA A 67 -7.70 -6.26 4.78
C ALA A 67 -7.15 -7.34 5.73
N ILE A 68 -7.04 -7.02 7.03
CA ILE A 68 -6.32 -7.88 7.99
C ILE A 68 -7.30 -8.79 8.75
N GLY A 69 -6.99 -10.08 8.82
CA GLY A 69 -7.69 -11.05 9.67
C GLY A 69 -9.13 -11.30 9.23
N SER A 70 -10.09 -11.15 10.14
CA SER A 70 -11.52 -11.19 9.80
C SER A 70 -11.97 -9.79 9.39
N PHE A 71 -12.36 -9.60 8.13
CA PHE A 71 -12.58 -8.27 7.57
C PHE A 71 -13.91 -8.09 6.82
N ASN A 72 -14.35 -6.84 6.72
CA ASN A 72 -15.49 -6.43 5.92
C ASN A 72 -15.09 -6.11 4.47
N ALA A 73 -15.12 -7.13 3.61
CA ALA A 73 -14.74 -6.99 2.20
C ALA A 73 -15.60 -5.99 1.43
N SER A 74 -16.91 -5.93 1.69
CA SER A 74 -17.80 -5.03 0.95
C SER A 74 -17.42 -3.59 1.19
N LEU A 75 -17.30 -3.19 2.45
CA LEU A 75 -16.93 -1.83 2.78
C LEU A 75 -15.54 -1.49 2.23
N LEU A 76 -14.55 -2.37 2.41
CA LEU A 76 -13.20 -2.03 1.94
C LEU A 76 -13.16 -1.81 0.44
N ARG A 77 -13.99 -2.53 -0.32
CA ARG A 77 -14.15 -2.35 -1.78
C ARG A 77 -14.88 -1.05 -2.14
N ASP A 78 -15.77 -0.57 -1.29
CA ASP A 78 -16.48 0.71 -1.48
C ASP A 78 -15.58 1.92 -1.17
N LEU A 79 -14.59 1.73 -0.29
CA LEU A 79 -13.73 2.77 0.26
C LEU A 79 -12.52 3.10 -0.62
N VAL A 80 -11.93 2.10 -1.26
CA VAL A 80 -10.71 2.26 -2.07
C VAL A 80 -11.00 2.97 -3.39
N PHE A 81 -10.00 3.70 -3.90
CA PHE A 81 -10.08 4.39 -5.19
C PHE A 81 -8.74 4.46 -5.90
N SER A 82 -8.78 4.79 -7.18
CA SER A 82 -7.62 4.99 -8.05
C SER A 82 -7.92 6.03 -9.13
N PRO A 83 -6.94 6.46 -9.95
CA PRO A 83 -7.20 7.38 -11.06
C PRO A 83 -8.16 6.81 -12.12
N VAL A 84 -8.34 5.50 -12.15
CA VAL A 84 -9.25 4.83 -13.09
C VAL A 84 -10.69 4.89 -12.59
N ASN A 85 -10.90 4.80 -11.27
CA ASN A 85 -12.23 4.81 -10.69
C ASN A 85 -12.19 5.36 -9.25
N GLY A 86 -13.05 6.33 -8.98
CA GLY A 86 -13.27 6.90 -7.65
C GLY A 86 -13.91 5.92 -6.67
N PRO A 87 -14.13 6.32 -5.40
CA PRO A 87 -14.84 5.51 -4.42
C PRO A 87 -16.28 5.26 -4.87
N CYS A 88 -16.65 3.99 -5.06
CA CYS A 88 -18.02 3.60 -5.38
C CYS A 88 -18.34 2.18 -4.93
N ALA A 89 -19.64 1.90 -4.79
CA ALA A 89 -20.13 0.62 -4.29
C ALA A 89 -19.63 -0.56 -5.13
N GLY A 90 -18.83 -1.44 -4.52
CA GLY A 90 -18.26 -2.64 -5.10
C GLY A 90 -17.17 -2.39 -6.15
N CYS A 91 -16.65 -1.17 -6.28
CA CYS A 91 -15.70 -0.83 -7.33
C CYS A 91 -14.29 -1.35 -7.09
N GLY A 92 -13.88 -1.50 -5.82
CA GLY A 92 -12.65 -2.18 -5.46
C GLY A 92 -12.68 -3.66 -5.80
N THR A 93 -11.60 -4.21 -6.32
CA THR A 93 -11.41 -5.66 -6.49
C THR A 93 -10.72 -6.24 -5.26
N LEU A 94 -11.33 -7.24 -4.62
CA LEU A 94 -10.64 -8.02 -3.58
C LEU A 94 -9.74 -9.05 -4.25
N TRP A 95 -8.43 -8.99 -3.97
CA TRP A 95 -7.46 -9.92 -4.52
C TRP A 95 -7.33 -11.18 -3.68
N ALA A 96 -6.68 -12.21 -4.25
CA ALA A 96 -6.32 -13.38 -3.48
C ALA A 96 -5.18 -13.06 -2.50
N VAL A 97 -5.14 -13.78 -1.38
CA VAL A 97 -4.06 -13.70 -0.40
C VAL A 97 -2.73 -14.06 -1.08
N ASN A 98 -1.66 -13.33 -0.75
CA ASN A 98 -0.32 -13.54 -1.32
C ASN A 98 -0.23 -13.40 -2.85
N SER A 99 -1.20 -12.72 -3.47
CA SER A 99 -1.13 -12.37 -4.89
C SER A 99 -0.37 -11.07 -5.14
N ALA A 100 0.09 -10.88 -6.37
CA ALA A 100 0.70 -9.64 -6.84
C ALA A 100 -0.38 -8.76 -7.49
N PRO A 101 -0.82 -7.69 -6.83
CA PRO A 101 -1.83 -6.82 -7.40
C PRO A 101 -1.24 -5.91 -8.50
N PRO A 102 -2.06 -5.34 -9.39
CA PRO A 102 -1.62 -4.45 -10.46
C PRO A 102 -1.23 -3.06 -9.92
N ASN A 103 -0.54 -2.27 -10.74
CA ASN A 103 -0.19 -0.89 -10.39
C ASN A 103 -1.45 -0.05 -10.14
N ARG A 104 -1.54 0.51 -8.93
CA ARG A 104 -2.65 1.34 -8.44
C ARG A 104 -2.93 2.54 -9.34
N MET A 105 -1.91 3.11 -9.97
CA MET A 105 -2.03 4.34 -10.76
C MET A 105 -2.62 4.11 -12.15
N THR A 106 -2.68 2.84 -12.60
CA THR A 106 -3.10 2.48 -13.96
C THR A 106 -4.14 1.37 -13.98
N SER A 107 -4.74 1.04 -12.84
CA SER A 107 -5.72 -0.06 -12.73
C SER A 107 -6.88 0.31 -11.83
N ASN A 108 -7.95 -0.50 -11.91
CA ASN A 108 -9.09 -0.40 -10.99
C ASN A 108 -8.64 -0.52 -9.53
N PRO A 109 -9.33 0.15 -8.60
CA PRO A 109 -8.98 0.08 -7.19
C PRO A 109 -9.06 -1.35 -6.66
N TRP A 110 -8.29 -1.63 -5.61
CA TRP A 110 -8.19 -2.99 -5.08
C TRP A 110 -7.97 -3.07 -3.56
N VAL A 111 -8.29 -4.21 -2.99
CA VAL A 111 -8.06 -4.55 -1.59
C VAL A 111 -7.21 -5.82 -1.57
N LEU A 112 -6.16 -5.83 -0.75
CA LEU A 112 -5.28 -6.98 -0.59
C LEU A 112 -5.56 -7.64 0.76
N PRO A 113 -6.05 -8.89 0.81
CA PRO A 113 -6.25 -9.56 2.08
C PRO A 113 -4.93 -10.04 2.67
N VAL A 114 -4.86 -9.94 3.99
CA VAL A 114 -3.74 -10.35 4.83
C VAL A 114 -4.31 -11.26 5.92
N ASN A 115 -4.10 -12.56 5.79
CA ASN A 115 -4.71 -13.57 6.67
C ASN A 115 -4.13 -13.52 8.10
N SER A 116 -2.86 -13.15 8.23
CA SER A 116 -2.16 -13.09 9.51
C SER A 116 -1.14 -11.96 9.52
N PHE A 117 -0.71 -11.53 10.71
CA PHE A 117 0.37 -10.54 10.82
C PHE A 117 1.68 -11.01 10.15
N ASP A 118 1.91 -12.31 10.04
CA ASP A 118 3.10 -12.88 9.39
C ASP A 118 3.05 -12.74 7.86
N ASP A 119 1.86 -12.62 7.27
CA ASP A 119 1.68 -12.39 5.83
C ASP A 119 1.81 -10.89 5.47
N PHE A 120 1.73 -9.99 6.45
CA PHE A 120 1.74 -8.55 6.24
C PHE A 120 3.01 -8.06 5.51
N PRO A 121 4.24 -8.51 5.86
CA PRO A 121 5.44 -8.12 5.12
C PRO A 121 5.40 -8.49 3.64
N THR A 122 4.88 -9.69 3.32
CA THR A 122 4.72 -10.16 1.94
C THR A 122 3.73 -9.30 1.18
N ALA A 123 2.58 -9.00 1.80
CA ALA A 123 1.53 -8.16 1.21
C ALA A 123 2.02 -6.73 0.91
N ILE A 124 2.73 -6.11 1.86
CA ILE A 124 3.30 -4.78 1.66
C ILE A 124 4.38 -4.79 0.57
N ASN A 125 5.24 -5.80 0.53
CA ASN A 125 6.26 -5.90 -0.52
C ASN A 125 5.62 -6.02 -1.91
N ALA A 126 4.62 -6.91 -2.08
CA ALA A 126 3.90 -7.07 -3.34
C ALA A 126 3.29 -5.75 -3.82
N LYS A 127 2.72 -4.97 -2.90
CA LYS A 127 2.17 -3.64 -3.19
C LYS A 127 3.21 -2.61 -3.60
N VAL A 128 4.34 -2.57 -2.90
CA VAL A 128 5.44 -1.66 -3.26
C VAL A 128 5.93 -2.00 -4.67
N GLN A 129 6.22 -3.28 -4.95
CA GLN A 129 6.63 -3.74 -6.28
C GLN A 129 5.59 -3.39 -7.36
N ALA A 130 4.29 -3.51 -7.07
CA ALA A 130 3.23 -3.11 -7.98
C ALA A 130 3.25 -1.61 -8.28
N SER A 131 3.63 -0.78 -7.31
CA SER A 131 3.56 0.69 -7.42
C SER A 131 4.77 1.31 -8.10
N VAL A 132 5.96 0.74 -7.87
CA VAL A 132 7.23 1.28 -8.39
C VAL A 132 7.90 0.39 -9.45
N GLY A 133 7.29 -0.74 -9.79
CA GLY A 133 7.94 -1.79 -10.57
C GLY A 133 9.00 -2.54 -9.74
N ASN A 134 9.96 -3.17 -10.43
CA ASN A 134 11.12 -3.78 -9.76
C ASN A 134 11.87 -2.70 -8.99
N VAL A 135 11.74 -2.66 -7.65
CA VAL A 135 12.63 -1.85 -6.81
C VAL A 135 14.04 -2.38 -7.07
N PRO A 136 14.97 -1.59 -7.66
CA PRO A 136 16.33 -2.06 -7.85
C PRO A 136 16.87 -2.45 -6.47
N LYS A 137 17.30 -3.70 -6.32
CA LYS A 137 17.94 -4.15 -5.07
C LYS A 137 19.01 -3.13 -4.72
N PRO A 138 19.09 -2.64 -3.46
CA PRO A 138 20.11 -1.68 -3.07
C PRO A 138 21.46 -2.17 -3.56
N GLY A 139 22.21 -1.33 -4.29
CA GLY A 139 23.46 -1.71 -4.93
C GLY A 139 24.47 -2.35 -3.97
N ILE A 140 24.30 -2.12 -2.65
CA ILE A 140 25.06 -2.77 -1.58
C ILE A 140 24.95 -4.31 -1.59
N LEU A 141 23.80 -4.88 -1.95
CA LEU A 141 23.62 -6.34 -2.04
C LEU A 141 24.35 -6.90 -3.27
N THR A 142 24.32 -6.16 -4.37
CA THR A 142 25.06 -6.48 -5.60
C THR A 142 26.58 -6.35 -5.38
N LEU A 143 27.05 -5.29 -4.71
CA LEU A 143 28.46 -5.14 -4.34
C LEU A 143 28.92 -6.22 -3.36
N ARG A 144 28.08 -6.63 -2.40
CA ARG A 144 28.41 -7.75 -1.51
C ARG A 144 28.53 -9.05 -2.29
N ALA A 145 27.60 -9.34 -3.20
CA ALA A 145 27.69 -10.51 -4.07
C ALA A 145 28.96 -10.48 -4.96
N LEU A 146 29.26 -9.35 -5.61
CA LEU A 146 30.48 -9.20 -6.40
C LEU A 146 31.75 -9.30 -5.54
N SER A 147 31.73 -8.77 -4.31
CA SER A 147 32.88 -8.84 -3.40
C SER A 147 33.18 -10.29 -2.98
N LEU A 148 32.15 -11.10 -2.74
CA LEU A 148 32.31 -12.53 -2.42
C LEU A 148 32.83 -13.33 -3.62
N VAL A 149 32.35 -13.03 -4.83
CA VAL A 149 32.82 -13.66 -6.07
C VAL A 149 34.27 -13.25 -6.36
N GLY A 150 34.61 -11.97 -6.23
CA GLY A 150 35.97 -11.45 -6.41
C GLY A 150 36.97 -12.03 -5.40
N LEU A 151 36.57 -12.21 -4.14
CA LEU A 151 37.37 -12.88 -3.12
C LEU A 151 37.59 -14.38 -3.42
N GLY A 152 36.62 -15.05 -4.06
CA GLY A 152 36.73 -16.43 -4.52
C GLY A 152 37.77 -16.61 -5.63
N PHE A 153 37.83 -15.68 -6.59
CA PHE A 153 38.84 -15.69 -7.65
C PHE A 153 40.23 -15.25 -7.17
N ALA A 154 40.32 -14.32 -6.21
CA ALA A 154 41.59 -13.87 -5.64
C ALA A 154 42.34 -14.98 -4.87
N ARG A 155 41.63 -15.97 -4.30
CA ARG A 155 42.25 -17.11 -3.62
C ARG A 155 42.84 -18.16 -4.55
N ARG A 156 42.44 -18.21 -5.83
CA ARG A 156 42.87 -19.28 -6.75
C ARG A 156 44.20 -19.01 -7.45
N ASN A 157 44.75 -17.80 -7.33
CA ASN A 157 45.99 -17.37 -7.99
C ASN A 157 47.16 -17.14 -7.02
N ARG A 158 47.21 -17.81 -5.87
CA ARG A 158 48.47 -17.92 -5.11
C ARG A 158 49.28 -19.11 -5.65
N PRO A 159 50.38 -18.89 -6.40
CA PRO A 159 51.32 -19.97 -6.67
C PRO A 159 52.00 -20.38 -5.36
N ALA A 160 52.27 -21.68 -5.24
CA ALA A 160 53.09 -22.25 -4.17
C ALA A 160 54.57 -21.89 -4.37
#